data_AF-A0A2E0XI05-F1
#
_entry.id   AF-A0A2E0XI05-F1
#
_cell.length_a   1.000
_cell.length_b   1.000
_cell.length_c   1.000
_cell.angle_alpha   90.00
_cell.angle_beta   90.00
_cell.angle_gamma   90.00
#
_symmetry.space_group_name_H-M   'P 1'
#
loop_
_entity.id
_entity.type
_entity.pdbx_description
1 polymer ?
#
loop_
_entity_poly.entity_id
_entity_poly.type
_entity_poly.pdbx_seq_one_letter_code
_entity_poly.pdbx_strand_id
1 'polypeptide(L)'
;MIQPSSTENHIVTKQHLEFFKTFGYLVFPGLIKDCIDEIIQAFEEVWAQRGHTHNGIPHDGTRRSCIVPFPDQHPRLCQLLDDSRIDAIASALLGDDYNFMPSD
;
A
#
# COMPACT_ATOMS: atom_id res chain seq x y z
N MET A 1 -28.72 17.10 -1.81
CA MET A 1 -27.84 18.09 -2.45
C MET A 1 -26.77 18.48 -1.44
N ILE A 2 -25.66 17.74 -1.39
CA ILE A 2 -24.32 18.16 -0.95
C ILE A 2 -23.37 17.19 -1.67
N GLN A 3 -22.67 17.66 -2.70
CA GLN A 3 -21.49 16.97 -3.23
C GLN A 3 -20.36 17.32 -2.26
N PRO A 4 -19.64 16.38 -1.63
CA PRO A 4 -18.45 16.73 -0.88
C PRO A 4 -17.43 17.29 -1.87
N SER A 5 -16.82 18.41 -1.48
CA SER A 5 -15.78 19.09 -2.24
C SER A 5 -14.64 18.12 -2.53
N SER A 6 -14.37 17.90 -3.81
CA SER A 6 -13.11 17.33 -4.28
C SER A 6 -11.99 18.23 -3.75
N THR A 7 -11.33 17.82 -2.67
CA THR A 7 -9.98 18.30 -2.37
C THR A 7 -9.20 18.11 -3.66
N GLU A 8 -8.69 19.16 -4.29
CA GLU A 8 -7.93 19.00 -5.53
C GLU A 8 -6.81 18.00 -5.28
N ASN A 9 -6.96 16.82 -5.88
CA ASN A 9 -6.01 15.75 -5.72
C ASN A 9 -4.80 16.06 -6.58
N HIS A 10 -3.81 16.72 -5.97
CA HIS A 10 -2.59 17.13 -6.65
C HIS A 10 -1.69 15.94 -7.01
N ILE A 11 -1.96 14.74 -6.50
CA ILE A 11 -1.19 13.52 -6.77
C ILE A 11 -1.68 12.85 -8.07
N VAL A 12 -3.00 12.77 -8.27
CA VAL A 12 -3.60 12.07 -9.41
C VAL A 12 -4.07 13.06 -10.48
N THR A 13 -3.41 13.04 -11.63
CA THR A 13 -3.78 13.86 -12.79
C THR A 13 -4.80 13.14 -13.67
N LYS A 14 -5.46 13.89 -14.57
CA LYS A 14 -6.31 13.29 -15.61
C LYS A 14 -5.55 12.29 -16.49
N GLN A 15 -4.28 12.56 -16.78
CA GLN A 15 -3.45 11.65 -17.56
C GLN A 15 -3.22 10.32 -16.82
N HIS A 16 -3.02 10.35 -15.50
CA HIS A 16 -2.97 9.13 -14.69
C HIS A 16 -4.30 8.35 -14.78
N LEU A 17 -5.45 9.02 -14.67
CA LEU A 17 -6.74 8.34 -14.78
C LEU A 17 -6.92 7.66 -16.14
N GLU A 18 -6.59 8.31 -17.25
CA GLU A 18 -6.71 7.71 -18.58
C GLU A 18 -5.69 6.58 -18.80
N PHE A 19 -4.47 6.73 -18.27
CA PHE A 19 -3.46 5.67 -18.31
C PHE A 19 -3.94 4.43 -17.52
N PHE A 20 -4.45 4.62 -16.31
CA PHE A 20 -4.97 3.54 -15.48
C PHE A 20 -6.13 2.81 -16.15
N LYS A 21 -7.09 3.54 -16.75
CA LYS A 21 -8.20 2.93 -17.50
C LYS A 21 -7.71 2.07 -18.67
N THR A 22 -6.60 2.45 -19.29
CA THR A 22 -6.05 1.77 -20.47
C THR A 22 -5.18 0.57 -20.09
N PHE A 23 -4.33 0.71 -19.06
CA PHE A 23 -3.26 -0.24 -18.75
C PHE A 23 -3.43 -0.97 -17.42
N GLY A 24 -4.30 -0.50 -16.54
CA GLY A 24 -4.61 -1.14 -15.25
C GLY A 24 -3.59 -0.90 -14.14
N TYR A 25 -2.61 0.01 -14.31
CA TYR A 25 -1.63 0.33 -13.27
C TYR A 25 -1.15 1.78 -13.34
N LEU A 26 -0.52 2.26 -12.27
CA LEU A 26 0.16 3.56 -12.19
C LEU A 26 1.50 3.43 -11.45
N VAL A 27 2.41 4.37 -11.70
CA VAL A 27 3.70 4.45 -11.02
C VAL A 27 3.88 5.86 -10.47
N PHE A 28 4.18 5.96 -9.17
CA PHE A 28 4.46 7.22 -8.48
C PHE A 28 5.88 7.16 -7.87
N PRO A 29 6.92 7.58 -8.63
CA PRO A 29 8.29 7.51 -8.15
C PRO A 29 8.49 8.35 -6.88
N GLY A 30 9.01 7.73 -5.82
CA GLY A 30 9.35 8.42 -4.58
C GLY A 30 8.16 8.82 -3.70
N LEU A 31 6.96 8.28 -3.94
CA LEU A 31 5.72 8.63 -3.21
C LEU A 31 5.89 8.65 -1.67
N ILE A 32 6.62 7.67 -1.15
CA ILE A 32 6.83 7.44 0.30
C ILE A 32 8.31 7.50 0.70
N LYS A 33 9.16 8.16 -0.11
CA LYS A 33 10.62 8.15 0.09
C LYS A 33 11.05 8.71 1.45
N ASP A 34 10.29 9.66 1.98
CA ASP A 34 10.49 10.29 3.28
C ASP A 34 10.34 9.33 4.47
N CYS A 35 9.63 8.22 4.31
CA CYS A 35 9.33 7.28 5.41
C CYS A 35 9.61 5.81 5.07
N ILE A 36 10.27 5.54 3.95
CA ILE A 36 10.54 4.17 3.48
C ILE A 36 11.41 3.37 4.46
N ASP A 37 12.38 4.02 5.11
CA ASP A 37 13.29 3.34 6.05
C ASP A 37 12.55 2.81 7.28
N GLU A 38 11.56 3.56 7.80
CA GLU A 38 10.71 3.11 8.92
C GLU A 38 9.83 1.92 8.52
N ILE A 39 9.31 1.92 7.29
CA ILE A 39 8.49 0.84 6.76
C ILE A 39 9.34 -0.43 6.60
N ILE A 40 10.57 -0.29 6.08
CA ILE A 40 11.52 -1.40 5.96
C ILE A 40 11.86 -1.95 7.34
N GLN A 41 12.17 -1.09 8.31
CA GLN A 41 12.46 -1.55 9.66
C GLN A 41 11.29 -2.34 10.28
N ALA A 42 10.07 -1.79 10.21
CA ALA A 42 8.88 -2.46 10.69
C ALA A 42 8.63 -3.81 9.96
N PHE A 43 8.94 -3.87 8.66
CA PHE A 43 8.88 -5.11 7.90
C PHE A 43 9.86 -6.15 8.44
N GLU A 44 11.13 -5.78 8.64
CA GLU A 44 12.16 -6.70 9.11
C GLU A 44 11.88 -7.20 10.54
N GLU A 45 11.31 -6.37 11.40
CA GLU A 45 10.88 -6.78 12.74
C GLU A 45 9.78 -7.87 12.68
N VAL A 46 8.74 -7.68 11.87
CA VAL A 46 7.70 -8.69 11.65
C VAL A 46 8.30 -9.95 11.02
N TRP A 47 9.18 -9.77 10.04
CA TRP A 47 9.82 -10.86 9.30
C TRP A 47 10.65 -11.77 10.22
N ALA A 48 11.46 -11.17 11.10
CA ALA A 48 12.25 -11.88 12.10
C ALA A 48 11.37 -12.59 13.14
N GLN A 49 10.31 -11.93 13.64
CA GLN A 49 9.41 -12.52 14.64
C GLN A 49 8.62 -13.73 14.10
N ARG A 50 8.29 -13.75 12.81
CA ARG A 50 7.48 -14.81 12.18
C ARG A 50 8.32 -15.99 11.65
N GLY A 51 9.65 -15.98 11.83
CA GLY A 51 10.51 -17.07 11.38
C GLY A 51 10.72 -17.11 9.87
N HIS A 52 10.64 -15.96 9.20
CA HIS A 52 11.01 -15.75 7.80
C HIS A 52 10.16 -16.44 6.70
N THR A 53 9.11 -17.23 6.99
CA THR A 53 8.12 -17.74 6.00
C THR A 53 6.83 -18.28 6.62
N HIS A 54 5.87 -18.70 5.76
CA HIS A 54 4.61 -19.41 6.06
C HIS A 54 4.74 -20.62 7.02
N ASN A 55 5.94 -21.21 7.20
CA ASN A 55 6.16 -22.40 8.04
C ASN A 55 7.42 -22.30 8.94
N GLY A 56 7.98 -21.10 9.16
CA GLY A 56 9.21 -20.93 9.93
C GLY A 56 10.49 -21.43 9.25
N ILE A 57 10.44 -21.69 7.94
CA ILE A 57 11.60 -22.03 7.11
C ILE A 57 12.27 -20.71 6.70
N PRO A 58 13.60 -20.56 6.74
CA PRO A 58 14.25 -19.37 6.17
C PRO A 58 13.97 -19.21 4.67
N HIS A 59 13.72 -17.99 4.20
CA HIS A 59 13.60 -17.70 2.77
C HIS A 59 14.95 -17.93 2.08
N ASP A 60 14.99 -18.86 1.11
CA ASP A 60 16.20 -19.28 0.40
C ASP A 60 16.32 -18.69 -1.02
N GLY A 61 15.38 -17.82 -1.40
CA GLY A 61 15.31 -17.20 -2.73
C GLY A 61 14.81 -18.12 -3.86
N THR A 62 14.51 -19.40 -3.59
CA THR A 62 14.05 -20.34 -4.63
C THR A 62 12.56 -20.21 -4.91
N ARG A 63 11.79 -19.78 -3.91
CA ARG A 63 10.34 -19.55 -3.99
C ARG A 63 9.97 -18.31 -3.22
N ARG A 64 8.86 -17.69 -3.62
CA ARG A 64 8.25 -16.58 -2.89
C ARG A 64 7.88 -17.01 -1.47
N SER A 65 8.10 -16.08 -0.55
CA SER A 65 7.67 -16.16 0.84
C SER A 65 6.74 -15.00 1.12
N CYS A 66 5.62 -15.25 1.78
CA CYS A 66 4.64 -14.24 2.17
C CYS A 66 4.28 -14.37 3.66
N ILE A 67 3.87 -13.25 4.24
CA ILE A 67 3.23 -13.16 5.55
C ILE A 67 1.89 -12.46 5.29
N VAL A 68 0.78 -13.09 5.67
CA VAL A 68 -0.57 -12.57 5.39
C VAL A 68 -1.47 -12.79 6.63
N PRO A 69 -2.27 -11.80 7.07
CA PRO A 69 -2.28 -10.41 6.63
C PRO A 69 -1.10 -9.63 7.22
N PHE A 70 -0.43 -8.83 6.39
CA PHE A 70 0.83 -8.16 6.74
C PHE A 70 0.67 -6.82 7.47
N PRO A 71 -0.19 -5.88 7.02
CA PRO A 71 -0.25 -4.55 7.63
C PRO A 71 -0.61 -4.57 9.13
N ASP A 72 -1.45 -5.52 9.53
CA ASP A 72 -1.99 -5.62 10.90
C ASP A 72 -0.97 -6.17 11.91
N GLN A 73 0.22 -6.56 11.47
CA GLN A 73 1.25 -7.17 12.33
C GLN A 73 2.11 -6.15 13.06
N HIS A 74 2.07 -4.88 12.65
CA HIS A 74 2.91 -3.83 13.22
C HIS A 74 2.20 -2.47 13.16
N PRO A 75 2.20 -1.67 14.26
CA PRO A 75 1.51 -0.38 14.29
C PRO A 75 1.89 0.56 13.13
N ARG A 76 3.19 0.64 12.80
CA ARG A 76 3.68 1.46 11.68
C ARG A 76 3.17 1.01 10.31
N LEU A 77 3.00 -0.31 10.11
CA LEU A 77 2.52 -0.87 8.85
C LEU A 77 1.01 -0.70 8.72
N CYS A 78 0.27 -0.83 9.82
CA CYS A 78 -1.17 -0.58 9.86
C CYS A 78 -1.50 0.85 9.41
N GLN A 79 -0.69 1.83 9.86
CA GLN A 79 -0.81 3.24 9.46
C GLN A 79 -0.65 3.50 7.95
N LEU A 80 -0.15 2.55 7.16
CA LEU A 80 -0.10 2.71 5.69
C LEU A 80 -1.51 2.79 5.09
N LEU A 81 -2.50 2.15 5.71
CA LEU A 81 -3.88 2.21 5.26
C LEU A 81 -4.49 3.61 5.45
N ASP A 82 -3.95 4.38 6.40
CA ASP A 82 -4.36 5.75 6.72
C ASP A 82 -3.45 6.82 6.05
N ASP A 83 -2.46 6.42 5.25
CA ASP A 83 -1.56 7.37 4.60
C ASP A 83 -2.33 8.20 3.56
N SER A 84 -2.37 9.52 3.76
CA SER A 84 -3.15 10.43 2.92
C SER A 84 -2.76 10.39 1.44
N ARG A 85 -1.53 9.97 1.11
CA ARG A 85 -1.11 9.80 -0.29
C ARG A 85 -1.71 8.53 -0.90
N ILE A 86 -1.78 7.45 -0.13
CA ILE A 86 -2.40 6.19 -0.54
C ILE A 86 -3.91 6.38 -0.66
N ASP A 87 -4.54 7.03 0.32
CA ASP A 87 -5.97 7.38 0.31
C ASP A 87 -6.33 8.27 -0.88
N ALA A 88 -5.56 9.33 -1.15
CA ALA A 88 -5.78 10.18 -2.31
C ALA A 88 -5.70 9.39 -3.63
N ILE A 89 -4.78 8.42 -3.75
CA ILE A 89 -4.69 7.59 -4.96
C ILE A 89 -5.88 6.64 -5.05
N ALA A 90 -6.20 5.92 -3.97
CA ALA A 90 -7.28 4.94 -3.95
C ALA A 90 -8.65 5.56 -4.20
N SER A 91 -8.98 6.66 -3.51
CA SER A 91 -10.23 7.41 -3.69
C SER A 91 -10.39 7.94 -5.12
N ALA A 92 -9.31 8.46 -5.73
CA ALA A 92 -9.37 8.95 -7.10
C ALA A 92 -9.57 7.85 -8.15
N LEU A 93 -9.08 6.63 -7.90
CA LEU A 93 -9.20 5.52 -8.84
C LEU A 93 -10.49 4.72 -8.64
N LEU A 94 -10.94 4.54 -7.40
CA LEU A 94 -12.00 3.61 -7.01
C LEU A 94 -13.28 4.32 -6.49
N GLY A 95 -13.20 5.61 -6.19
CA GLY A 95 -14.23 6.37 -5.48
C GLY A 95 -13.99 6.38 -3.97
N ASP A 96 -14.69 7.28 -3.27
CA ASP A 96 -14.48 7.55 -1.83
C ASP A 96 -14.91 6.40 -0.90
N ASP A 97 -15.70 5.44 -1.40
CA ASP A 97 -16.24 4.30 -0.63
C ASP A 97 -15.45 3.00 -0.89
N TYR A 98 -14.15 3.13 -1.15
CA TYR A 98 -13.26 1.98 -1.32
C TYR A 98 -12.96 1.32 0.02
N ASN A 99 -12.60 0.03 0.00
CA ASN A 99 -12.20 -0.68 1.21
C ASN A 99 -10.90 -1.46 0.99
N PHE A 100 -10.12 -1.60 2.06
CA PHE A 100 -8.95 -2.48 2.06
C PHE A 100 -9.40 -3.95 2.14
N MET A 101 -8.86 -4.79 1.25
CA MET A 101 -9.06 -6.23 1.27
C MET A 101 -7.70 -6.91 1.37
N PRO A 102 -7.42 -7.64 2.46
CA PRO A 102 -6.25 -8.50 2.54
C PRO A 102 -6.29 -9.56 1.43
N SER A 103 -5.17 -9.74 0.73
CA SER A 103 -4.99 -10.79 -0.29
C SER A 103 -3.76 -11.63 0.04
N ASP A 104 -3.79 -12.90 -0.37
CA ASP A 104 -2.66 -13.85 -0.32
C ASP A 104 -1.79 -13.76 -1.58
#